data_AF-A0A949I460-F1
#
_entry.id   AF-A0A949I460-F1
#
_cell.length_a   1.000
_cell.length_b   1.000
_cell.length_c   1.000
_cell.angle_alpha   90.00
_cell.angle_beta   90.00
_cell.angle_gamma   90.00
#
_symmetry.space_group_name_H-M   'P 1'
#
loop_
_entity.id
_entity.type
_entity.pdbx_description
1 polymer ?
#
loop_
_entity_poly.entity_id
_entity_poly.type
_entity_poly.pdbx_seq_one_letter_code
_entity_poly.pdbx_strand_id
1 'polypeptide(L)' 'AVKAAKQRDMTVVALTGKGGGKLNELLAEEDVHICVPAGRTARIQEVHLLAIHALCDGVDWSLMGDSADE' A
#
# COMPACT_ATOMS: atom_id res chain seq x y z
N ALA A 1 -1.06 11.68 10.22
CA ALA A 1 -1.48 11.37 8.84
C ALA A 1 -2.80 10.59 8.84
N VAL A 2 -2.81 9.27 9.10
CA VAL A 2 -4.02 8.43 8.98
C VAL A 2 -5.25 8.94 9.70
N LYS A 3 -5.15 9.32 10.99
CA LYS A 3 -6.30 9.92 11.72
C LYS A 3 -6.89 11.15 11.00
N ALA A 4 -6.05 12.00 10.42
CA ALA A 4 -6.47 13.19 9.70
C ALA A 4 -7.00 12.89 8.29
N ALA A 5 -6.59 11.77 7.69
CA ALA A 5 -7.16 11.24 6.44
C ALA A 5 -8.58 10.70 6.70
N LYS A 6 -8.76 9.96 7.79
CA LYS A 6 -10.07 9.46 8.23
C LYS A 6 -11.06 10.55 8.60
N GLN A 7 -10.60 11.62 9.23
CA GLN A 7 -11.44 12.81 9.48
C GLN A 7 -11.90 13.51 8.20
N ARG A 8 -11.37 13.13 7.04
CA ARG A 8 -11.72 13.65 5.71
C ARG A 8 -12.28 12.55 4.81
N ASP A 9 -12.75 11.44 5.39
CA ASP A 9 -13.32 10.30 4.67
C ASP A 9 -12.43 9.75 3.54
N MET A 10 -11.11 9.81 3.74
CA MET A 10 -10.14 9.27 2.77
C MET A 10 -9.84 7.80 3.08
N THR A 11 -9.89 6.95 2.05
CA THR A 11 -9.36 5.59 2.10
C THR A 11 -7.83 5.58 2.23
N VAL A 12 -7.31 4.68 3.04
CA VAL A 12 -5.87 4.53 3.29
C VAL A 12 -5.35 3.22 2.72
N VAL A 13 -4.25 3.31 1.96
CA VAL A 13 -3.42 2.15 1.61
C VAL A 13 -2.16 2.20 2.47
N ALA A 14 -2.04 1.28 3.43
CA ALA A 14 -0.94 1.24 4.39
C ALA A 14 0.10 0.18 4.01
N LEU A 15 1.32 0.63 3.68
CA LEU A 15 2.48 -0.25 3.52
C LEU A 15 3.24 -0.37 4.85
N THR A 16 3.33 -1.58 5.39
CA THR A 16 3.99 -1.83 6.69
C THR A 16 4.79 -3.14 6.68
N GLY A 17 5.44 -3.45 7.79
CA GLY A 17 5.88 -4.81 8.11
C GLY A 17 5.79 -5.02 9.62
N LYS A 18 6.32 -6.14 10.13
CA LYS A 18 6.26 -6.49 11.57
C LYS A 18 4.84 -6.45 12.17
N GLY A 19 3.83 -6.86 11.40
CA GLY A 19 2.44 -6.89 11.84
C GLY A 19 1.76 -5.51 11.91
N GLY A 20 2.34 -4.47 11.31
CA GLY A 20 1.70 -3.15 11.16
C GLY A 20 1.71 -2.25 12.40
N GLY A 21 1.97 -2.80 13.59
CA GLY A 21 2.06 -2.04 14.84
C GLY A 21 0.83 -1.14 15.07
N LYS A 22 1.06 0.05 15.64
CA LYS A 22 0.00 1.03 15.93
C LYS A 22 -0.78 1.49 14.70
N LEU A 23 -0.23 1.32 13.49
CA LEU A 23 -0.93 1.71 12.27
C LEU A 23 -2.07 0.73 11.96
N ASN A 24 -1.90 -0.57 12.22
CA ASN A 24 -2.92 -1.59 12.01
C ASN A 24 -4.19 -1.31 12.81
N GLU A 25 -4.04 -0.88 14.06
CA GLU A 25 -5.16 -0.51 14.95
C GLU A 25 -5.97 0.69 14.45
N LEU A 26 -5.40 1.48 13.53
CA LEU A 26 -6.06 2.65 12.96
C LEU A 26 -6.75 2.36 11.64
N LEU A 27 -6.60 1.17 11.05
CA LEU A 27 -7.21 0.82 9.76
C LEU A 27 -8.67 0.40 9.95
N ALA A 28 -9.51 0.76 8.98
CA ALA A 28 -10.92 0.38 8.88
C ALA A 28 -11.04 -0.77 7.86
N GLU A 29 -12.24 -1.33 7.74
CA GLU A 29 -12.51 -2.42 6.81
C GLU A 29 -12.30 -2.01 5.35
N GLU A 30 -12.62 -0.76 4.98
CA GLU A 30 -12.38 -0.24 3.63
C GLU A 30 -10.91 0.08 3.33
N ASP A 31 -10.02 0.10 4.33
CA ASP A 31 -8.61 0.40 4.14
C ASP A 31 -7.83 -0.84 3.64
N VAL A 32 -6.79 -0.62 2.84
CA VAL A 32 -5.94 -1.71 2.32
C VAL A 32 -4.67 -1.80 3.15
N HIS A 33 -4.38 -2.98 3.70
CA HIS A 33 -3.17 -3.24 4.48
C HIS A 33 -2.19 -4.15 3.77
N ILE A 34 -1.11 -3.57 3.24
CA ILE A 34 0.01 -4.32 2.66
C ILE A 34 1.07 -4.50 3.75
N CYS A 35 0.94 -5.58 4.53
CA CYS A 35 1.87 -5.90 5.62
C CYS A 35 2.91 -6.94 5.20
N VAL A 36 4.14 -6.51 4.97
CA VAL A 36 5.25 -7.40 4.58
C VAL A 36 5.59 -8.36 5.73
N PRO A 37 5.57 -9.69 5.51
CA PRO A 37 5.85 -10.70 6.53
C PRO A 37 7.36 -10.85 6.77
N ALA A 38 8.02 -9.77 7.20
CA ALA A 38 9.45 -9.74 7.49
C ALA A 38 9.76 -9.00 8.80
N GLY A 39 10.79 -9.46 9.50
CA GLY A 39 11.31 -8.83 10.73
C GLY A 39 12.39 -7.78 10.50
N ARG A 40 13.00 -7.73 9.30
CA ARG A 40 14.12 -6.82 8.99
C ARG A 40 13.65 -5.65 8.14
N THR A 41 13.90 -4.42 8.62
CA THR A 41 13.48 -3.19 7.94
C THR A 41 13.95 -3.11 6.49
N ALA A 42 15.20 -3.48 6.19
CA ALA A 42 15.70 -3.47 4.81
C ALA A 42 14.86 -4.35 3.87
N ARG A 43 14.49 -5.57 4.31
CA ARG A 43 13.64 -6.47 3.51
C ARG A 43 12.21 -5.93 3.36
N ILE A 44 11.68 -5.28 4.39
CA ILE A 44 10.38 -4.60 4.32
C ILE A 44 10.42 -3.50 3.25
N GLN A 45 11.46 -2.67 3.24
CA GLN A 45 11.62 -1.57 2.30
C GLN A 45 11.78 -2.04 0.84
N GLU A 46 12.52 -3.13 0.60
CA GLU A 46 12.62 -3.72 -0.74
C GLU A 46 11.26 -4.17 -1.27
N VAL A 47 10.44 -4.81 -0.43
CA VAL A 47 9.09 -5.24 -0.81
C VAL A 47 8.15 -4.04 -0.94
N HIS A 48 8.30 -3.00 -0.14
CA HIS A 48 7.53 -1.75 -0.31
C HIS A 48 7.85 -1.10 -1.65
N LEU A 49 9.12 -1.04 -2.05
CA LEU A 49 9.52 -0.52 -3.36
C LEU A 49 8.91 -1.34 -4.50
N LEU A 50 8.97 -2.67 -4.41
CA LEU A 50 8.32 -3.57 -5.36
C LEU A 50 6.81 -3.32 -5.43
N ALA A 51 6.14 -3.22 -4.29
CA ALA A 51 4.71 -2.98 -4.21
C ALA A 51 4.32 -1.63 -4.84
N ILE A 52 5.11 -0.57 -4.60
CA ILE A 52 4.91 0.73 -5.23
C ILE A 52 5.03 0.63 -6.75
N HIS A 53 6.05 -0.06 -7.27
CA HIS A 53 6.19 -0.26 -8.72
C HIS A 53 5.04 -1.06 -9.32
N ALA A 54 4.59 -2.13 -8.65
CA ALA A 54 3.44 -2.91 -9.09
C ALA A 54 2.12 -2.12 -9.05
N LEU A 55 1.96 -1.21 -8.07
CA LEU A 55 0.82 -0.31 -8.01
C LEU A 55 0.85 0.71 -9.16
N CYS A 56 2.01 1.28 -9.49
CA CYS A 56 2.15 2.16 -10.64
C CYS A 56 1.77 1.41 -11.94
N ASP A 57 2.34 0.23 -12.16
CA ASP A 57 2.04 -0.61 -13.32
C ASP A 57 0.54 -0.95 -13.42
N GLY A 58 -0.07 -1.39 -12.31
CA GLY A 58 -1.50 -1.70 -12.29
C GLY A 58 -2.41 -0.47 -12.48
N VAL A 59 -2.01 0.71 -12.00
CA VAL A 59 -2.74 1.96 -12.24
C VAL A 59 -2.62 2.37 -13.71
N ASP A 60 -1.43 2.32 -14.29
CA ASP A 60 -1.21 2.64 -15.69
C ASP A 60 -2.01 1.69 -16.60
N TRP A 61 -1.96 0.39 -16.34
CA TRP A 61 -2.76 -0.61 -17.04
C TRP A 61 -4.27 -0.36 -16.90
N SER A 62 -4.75 -0.03 -15.69
CA SER A 62 -6.18 0.22 -15.44
C SER A 62 -6.69 1.48 -16.15
N LEU A 63 -5.86 2.51 -16.27
CA LEU A 63 -6.24 3.79 -16.86
C LEU A 63 -5.99 3.85 -18.38
N MET A 64 -4.94 3.21 -18.87
CA MET A 64 -4.48 3.31 -20.26
C MET A 64 -4.75 2.04 -21.08
N GLY A 65 -5.10 0.92 -20.44
CA GLY A 65 -5.16 -0.39 -21.08
C GLY A 65 -3.77 -1.00 -21.25
N ASP A 66 -3.71 -2.15 -21.93
CA ASP A 66 -2.43 -2.73 -22.32
C ASP A 66 -1.85 -1.91 -23.48
N SER A 67 -0.73 -1.22 -23.27
CA SER A 67 0.02 -0.58 -24.35
C SER A 67 0.75 -1.58 -25.26
N ALA A 68 0.53 -2.89 -25.05
CA ALA A 68 0.97 -3.96 -25.95
C ALA A 68 0.19 -4.06 -27.27
N ASP A 69 -0.78 -3.16 -27.53
CA ASP A 69 -1.32 -2.95 -28.88
C ASP A 69 -0.39 -2.03 -29.71
N GLU A 70 0.86 -2.45 -29.94
CA GLU A 70 1.74 -2.01 -31.05
C GLU A 70 2.50 -3.20 -31.66
#